data_AF-A0A4Y3TR17-F1
#
_entry.id   AF-A0A4Y3TR17-F1
#
_cell.length_a   1.000
_cell.length_b   1.000
_cell.length_c   1.000
_cell.angle_alpha   90.00
_cell.angle_beta   90.00
_cell.angle_gamma   90.00
#
_symmetry.space_group_name_H-M   'P 1'
#
loop_
_entity.id
_entity.type
_entity.pdbx_description
1 polymer ?
#
loop_
_entity_poly.entity_id
_entity_poly.type
_entity_poly.pdbx_seq_one_letter_code
_entity_poly.pdbx_strand_id
1 'polypeptide(L)'
;MWTPEQRGRIAGITRKTKRYLYDMTDEEWARIALLMPESRHTGRPREIEFREMINAVWYLVRPDCGWRMLPILFGHWRTVWSTSTEL
;
A
#
# COMPACT_ATOMS: atom_id res chain seq x y z
N MET A 1 5.64 3.11 16.67
CA MET A 1 6.57 2.95 15.54
C MET A 1 5.94 1.95 14.57
N TRP A 2 6.03 2.19 13.26
CA TRP A 2 5.43 1.33 12.23
C TRP A 2 6.28 0.06 12.01
N THR A 3 5.99 -1.04 12.71
CA THR A 3 6.89 -2.21 12.74
C THR A 3 6.62 -3.21 11.59
N PRO A 4 7.64 -3.99 11.16
CA PRO A 4 7.46 -5.04 10.15
C PRO A 4 6.39 -6.08 10.51
N GLU A 5 6.23 -6.39 11.80
CA GLU A 5 5.24 -7.33 12.31
C GLU A 5 3.81 -6.84 12.08
N GLN A 6 3.55 -5.55 12.32
CA GLN A 6 2.25 -4.92 12.04
C GLN A 6 1.92 -4.98 10.54
N ARG A 7 2.92 -4.84 9.66
CA ARG A 7 2.75 -4.93 8.20
C ARG A 7 2.31 -6.31 7.75
N GLY A 8 2.98 -7.36 8.24
CA GLY A 8 2.63 -8.75 7.92
C GLY A 8 1.21 -9.10 8.35
N ARG A 9 0.83 -8.67 9.56
CA ARG A 9 -0.54 -8.85 10.07
C ARG A 9 -1.57 -8.12 9.21
N ILE A 10 -1.30 -6.87 8.85
CA ILE A 10 -2.20 -6.05 8.04
C ILE A 10 -2.35 -6.63 6.63
N ALA A 11 -1.24 -7.00 5.97
CA ALA A 11 -1.28 -7.64 4.65
C ALA A 11 -2.07 -8.96 4.67
N GLY A 12 -1.97 -9.72 5.77
CA GLY A 12 -2.79 -10.92 6.00
C GLY A 12 -4.29 -10.63 6.10
N ILE A 13 -4.68 -9.50 6.72
CA ILE A 13 -6.08 -9.06 6.79
C ILE A 13 -6.56 -8.63 5.41
N THR A 14 -5.80 -7.79 4.68
CA THR A 14 -6.16 -7.33 3.32
C THR A 14 -6.41 -8.51 2.37
N ARG A 15 -5.60 -9.56 2.45
CA ARG A 15 -5.75 -10.77 1.62
C ARG A 15 -6.98 -11.59 1.98
N LYS A 16 -7.36 -11.65 3.26
CA LYS A 16 -8.53 -12.42 3.72
C LYS A 16 -9.84 -11.66 3.57
N THR A 17 -9.83 -10.33 3.70
CA THR A 17 -11.03 -9.50 3.67
C THR A 17 -10.67 -8.07 3.23
N LYS A 18 -11.48 -7.47 2.36
CA LYS A 18 -11.35 -6.05 2.01
C LYS A 18 -11.55 -5.20 3.27
N ARG A 19 -10.53 -4.45 3.70
CA ARG A 19 -10.63 -3.56 4.87
C ARG A 19 -11.39 -2.29 4.51
N TYR A 20 -11.16 -1.82 3.29
CA TYR A 20 -11.84 -0.67 2.70
C TYR A 20 -12.57 -1.07 1.42
N LEU A 21 -13.61 -0.29 1.08
CA LEU A 21 -14.41 -0.51 -0.13
C LEU A 21 -13.56 -0.57 -1.40
N TYR A 22 -12.49 0.20 -1.43
CA TYR A 22 -11.56 0.30 -2.56
C TYR A 22 -10.30 -0.55 -2.39
N ASP A 23 -10.23 -1.49 -1.44
CA ASP A 23 -9.12 -2.43 -1.40
C ASP A 23 -9.20 -3.41 -2.57
N MET A 24 -8.06 -3.73 -3.19
CA MET A 24 -7.98 -4.73 -4.26
C MET A 24 -8.14 -6.15 -3.76
N THR A 25 -8.85 -6.97 -4.52
CA THR A 25 -8.85 -8.43 -4.35
C THR A 25 -7.53 -9.05 -4.80
N ASP A 26 -7.33 -10.32 -4.45
CA ASP A 26 -6.16 -11.08 -4.91
C ASP A 26 -6.16 -11.25 -6.43
N GLU A 27 -7.33 -11.41 -7.06
CA GLU A 27 -7.44 -11.51 -8.53
C GLU A 27 -7.12 -10.19 -9.24
N GLU A 28 -7.60 -9.06 -8.71
CA GLU A 28 -7.27 -7.72 -9.22
C GLU A 28 -5.77 -7.46 -9.08
N TRP A 29 -5.22 -7.78 -7.90
CA TRP A 29 -3.79 -7.65 -7.64
C TRP A 29 -2.95 -8.49 -8.59
N ALA A 30 -3.35 -9.74 -8.88
CA ALA A 30 -2.60 -10.62 -9.78
C ALA A 30 -2.43 -10.03 -11.19
N ARG A 31 -3.42 -9.26 -11.67
CA ARG A 31 -3.34 -8.58 -12.99
C ARG A 31 -2.39 -7.39 -12.97
N ILE A 32 -2.39 -6.63 -11.87
CA ILE A 32 -1.58 -5.40 -11.73
C ILE A 32 -0.15 -5.72 -11.33
N ALA A 33 0.08 -6.76 -10.53
CA ALA A 33 1.39 -7.16 -10.04
C ALA A 33 2.39 -7.42 -11.19
N LEU A 34 1.90 -7.90 -12.33
CA LEU A 34 2.69 -8.13 -13.54
C LEU A 34 3.26 -6.84 -14.16
N LEU A 35 2.62 -5.70 -13.87
CA LEU A 35 3.04 -4.38 -14.36
C LEU A 35 3.93 -3.65 -13.34
N MET A 36 4.11 -4.21 -12.15
CA MET A 36 4.89 -3.56 -11.11
C MET A 36 6.39 -3.70 -11.41
N PRO A 37 7.17 -2.61 -11.29
CA PRO A 37 8.61 -2.71 -11.48
C PRO A 37 9.21 -3.62 -10.41
N GLU A 38 10.19 -4.43 -10.81
CA GLU A 38 10.89 -5.32 -9.88
C GLU A 38 11.45 -4.56 -8.67
N SER A 39 11.70 -5.30 -7.58
CA SER A 39 12.33 -4.71 -6.41
C SER A 39 13.64 -4.03 -6.83
N ARG A 40 13.82 -2.76 -6.47
CA ARG A 40 15.06 -2.04 -6.79
C ARG A 40 16.18 -2.76 -6.04
N HIS A 41 17.19 -3.20 -6.79
CA HIS A 41 18.36 -3.89 -6.21
C HIS A 41 19.30 -2.93 -5.49
N THR A 42 19.16 -1.62 -5.74
CA THR A 42 19.98 -0.55 -5.17
C THR A 42 19.10 0.54 -4.56
N GLY A 43 19.57 1.16 -3.46
CA GLY A 43 18.85 2.20 -2.72
C GLY A 43 18.20 1.69 -1.42
N ARG A 44 17.35 2.53 -0.80
CA ARG A 44 16.64 2.16 0.44
C ARG A 44 15.65 1.04 0.14
N PRO A 45 15.70 -0.10 0.86
CA PRO A 45 14.70 -1.14 0.73
C PRO A 45 13.30 -0.57 0.94
N ARG A 46 12.37 -0.90 0.04
CA ARG A 46 10.99 -0.45 0.17
C ARG A 46 10.36 -1.10 1.39
N GLU A 47 9.87 -0.26 2.28
CA GLU A 47 9.28 -0.70 3.55
C GLU A 47 7.81 -1.12 3.42
N ILE A 48 7.13 -0.68 2.35
CA ILE A 48 5.71 -0.91 2.11
C ILE A 48 5.57 -1.80 0.87
N GLU A 49 4.77 -2.87 1.01
CA GLU A 49 4.37 -3.73 -0.10
C GLU A 49 3.60 -2.94 -1.16
N PHE A 50 3.85 -3.19 -2.45
CA PHE A 50 3.21 -2.43 -3.53
C PHE A 50 1.69 -2.45 -3.47
N ARG A 51 1.09 -3.61 -3.17
CA ARG A 51 -0.37 -3.71 -3.05
C ARG A 51 -0.93 -2.75 -2.01
N GLU A 52 -0.25 -2.67 -0.87
CA GLU A 52 -0.64 -1.78 0.22
C GLU A 52 -0.44 -0.31 -0.17
N MET A 53 0.60 0.00 -0.93
CA MET A 53 0.78 1.34 -1.50
C MET A 53 -0.35 1.73 -2.45
N ILE A 54 -0.75 0.85 -3.37
CA ILE A 54 -1.83 1.17 -4.31
C ILE A 54 -3.17 1.27 -3.57
N ASN A 55 -3.45 0.37 -2.62
CA ASN A 55 -4.64 0.48 -1.77
C ASN A 55 -4.67 1.82 -1.00
N ALA A 56 -3.52 2.27 -0.49
CA ALA A 56 -3.38 3.58 0.17
C ALA A 56 -3.68 4.74 -0.79
N VAL A 57 -3.19 4.68 -2.04
CA VAL A 57 -3.47 5.68 -3.07
C VAL A 57 -4.95 5.67 -3.45
N TRP A 58 -5.55 4.50 -3.65
CA TRP A 58 -6.98 4.39 -4.00
C TRP A 58 -7.88 4.90 -2.86
N TYR A 59 -7.49 4.66 -1.61
CA TYR A 59 -8.15 5.25 -0.45
C TYR A 59 -8.14 6.78 -0.48
N LEU A 60 -7.10 7.41 -1.02
CA LEU A 60 -7.01 8.87 -1.11
C LEU A 60 -7.79 9.41 -2.32
N VAL A 61 -7.67 8.77 -3.48
CA VAL A 61 -8.20 9.29 -4.75
C VAL A 61 -9.71 9.10 -4.88
N ARG A 62 -10.28 7.98 -4.41
CA ARG A 62 -11.72 7.67 -4.64
C ARG A 62 -12.69 8.50 -3.80
N PRO A 63 -12.44 8.71 -2.49
CA PRO A 63 -13.28 9.55 -1.64
C PRO A 63 -12.76 11.00 -1.52
N ASP A 64 -11.82 11.44 -2.37
CA ASP A 64 -11.16 12.76 -2.31
C ASP A 64 -10.59 13.09 -0.90
N CYS A 65 -9.97 12.10 -0.26
CA CYS A 65 -9.42 12.25 1.08
C CYS A 65 -8.00 12.83 1.04
N GLY A 66 -7.71 13.80 1.90
CA GLY A 66 -6.37 14.38 2.03
C GLY A 66 -5.36 13.40 2.64
N TRP A 67 -4.07 13.53 2.28
CA TRP A 67 -2.97 12.67 2.76
C TRP A 67 -2.88 12.51 4.29
N ARG A 68 -3.29 13.53 5.06
CA ARG A 68 -3.27 13.49 6.53
C ARG A 68 -4.38 12.59 7.12
N MET A 69 -5.38 12.24 6.32
CA MET A 69 -6.46 11.32 6.67
C MET A 69 -6.09 9.86 6.37
N LEU A 70 -4.91 9.60 5.83
CA LEU A 70 -4.50 8.24 5.52
C LEU A 70 -4.52 7.39 6.79
N PRO A 71 -5.24 6.26 6.79
CA PRO A 71 -5.32 5.41 7.96
C PRO A 71 -3.94 4.92 8.40
N ILE A 72 -3.76 4.80 9.71
CA ILE A 72 -2.58 4.19 10.34
C ILE A 72 -2.44 2.70 10.03
N LEU A 73 -3.22 2.16 9.07
CA LEU A 73 -3.09 0.80 8.59
C LEU A 73 -2.33 0.73 7.26
N PHE A 74 -1.98 1.86 6.65
CA PHE A 74 -1.14 1.90 5.43
C PHE A 74 0.30 2.38 5.64
N GLY A 75 0.53 3.23 6.62
CA GLY A 75 1.84 3.77 6.89
C GLY A 75 1.74 5.08 7.62
N HIS A 76 2.90 5.65 7.91
CA HIS A 76 2.94 7.11 8.00
C HIS A 76 2.75 7.67 6.59
N TRP A 77 1.82 8.62 6.42
CA TRP A 77 1.46 9.17 5.09
C TRP A 77 2.65 9.70 4.29
N ARG A 78 3.70 10.23 4.96
CA ARG A 78 4.94 10.66 4.28
C ARG A 78 5.67 9.52 3.56
N THR A 79 5.65 8.32 4.13
CA THR A 79 6.29 7.15 3.52
C THR A 79 5.53 6.71 2.29
N VAL A 80 4.20 6.75 2.33
CA VAL A 80 3.36 6.46 1.16
C VAL A 80 3.57 7.51 0.09
N TRP A 81 3.54 8.79 0.45
CA TRP A 81 3.82 9.90 -0.46
C TRP A 81 5.17 9.75 -1.15
N SER A 82 6.26 9.63 -0.39
CA SER A 82 7.61 9.54 -0.96
C SER A 82 7.76 8.33 -1.88
N THR A 83 7.21 7.18 -1.49
CA THR A 83 7.31 5.97 -2.31
C THR A 83 6.45 6.07 -3.57
N SER A 84 5.27 6.69 -3.49
CA SER A 84 4.38 6.87 -4.64
C SER A 84 4.97 7.81 -5.70
N THR A 85 5.77 8.79 -5.28
CA THR A 85 6.46 9.71 -6.19
C THR A 85 7.72 9.11 -6.82
N GLU A 86 8.18 7.95 -6.34
CA GLU A 86 9.41 7.28 -6.81
C GLU A 86 9.14 6.13 -7.81
N LEU A 87 7.87 5.77 -8.03
CA LEU A 87 7.41 4.79 -9.02
C LEU A 87 7.23 5.42 -10.41
#